data_AF-A0A914IJM6-F1
#
_entry.id   AF-A0A914IJM6-F1
#
_cell.length_a   1.000
_cell.length_b   1.000
_cell.length_c   1.000
_cell.angle_alpha   90.00
_cell.angle_beta   90.00
_cell.angle_gamma   90.00
#
_symmetry.space_group_name_H-M   'P 1'
#
loop_
_entity.id
_entity.type
_entity.pdbx_description
1 polymer ?
#
loop_
_entity_poly.entity_id
_entity_poly.type
_entity_poly.pdbx_seq_one_letter_code
_entity_poly.pdbx_strand_id
1 'polypeptide(L)'
;MGPETFRGDVKELIKSRKSAANSKELSCIDETINTPSGNNLYNYFLPNYFTCEKFGKNRTFNKIRNNIAEYWGYFTNVWLKVPWRYLRTGNLQVFLRLKELKNLKSNKSSQFYITSSNYTDNLWAKVVHPNILTTDGVVHIIDKFFDEPTEKSFEILKYLHSTTKFAKEIEKFGNFMHGVWSFIAPTNDAMTTGWFRVFKARKPEIIESFLKIHIIPERVNLSLKVQTENVKSLGGMYNLEVFSTQEHHFEAKDKMTLYGETADIVAKNILGTNGYVHVIDHFIGTPQTTIESRVCSEYSNSSQGIICKVIENFIKRDSSPLAFVTFFAPTEKFSQKIATRFGSHEIWLEDIFKKHLFRYDILAEDLIENLMLPINGTDCVLKTDGNQSEFMQG
;
A
#
# COMPACT_ATOMS: atom_id res chain seq x y z
N MET A 1 2.68 -31.34 22.07
CA MET A 1 3.57 -32.49 21.84
C MET A 1 4.95 -32.07 22.31
N GLY A 2 5.65 -32.94 23.05
CA GLY A 2 7.04 -32.68 23.45
C GLY A 2 7.97 -32.67 22.23
N PRO A 3 9.20 -32.16 22.36
CA PRO A 3 10.18 -32.18 21.27
C PRO A 3 10.50 -33.62 20.86
N GLU A 4 10.53 -33.89 19.55
CA GLU A 4 11.03 -35.15 19.01
C GLU A 4 12.56 -35.13 19.05
N THR A 5 13.20 -36.21 19.49
CA THR A 5 14.67 -36.34 19.44
C THR A 5 15.09 -37.30 18.35
N PHE A 6 15.84 -36.82 17.37
CA PHE A 6 16.46 -37.63 16.32
C PHE A 6 17.96 -37.79 16.59
N ARG A 7 18.44 -39.05 16.60
CA ARG A 7 19.86 -39.36 16.81
C ARG A 7 20.60 -39.32 15.47
N GLY A 8 20.86 -38.10 14.99
CA GLY A 8 21.58 -37.84 13.76
C GLY A 8 21.51 -36.37 13.36
N ASP A 9 22.22 -35.99 12.31
CA ASP A 9 22.18 -34.64 11.76
C ASP A 9 20.92 -34.41 10.89
N VAL A 10 20.72 -33.19 10.41
CA VAL A 10 19.61 -32.86 9.51
C VAL A 10 19.58 -33.69 8.23
N LYS A 11 20.74 -34.03 7.66
CA LYS A 11 20.81 -34.83 6.42
C LYS A 11 20.35 -36.25 6.68
N GLU A 12 20.76 -36.84 7.80
CA GLU A 12 20.32 -38.15 8.26
C GLU A 12 18.82 -38.15 8.59
N LEU A 13 18.29 -37.07 9.17
CA LEU A 13 16.84 -36.91 9.36
C LEU A 13 16.11 -36.93 8.02
N ILE A 14 16.55 -36.13 7.04
CA ILE A 14 15.94 -36.08 5.70
C ILE A 14 15.97 -37.48 5.03
N LYS A 15 17.10 -38.18 5.11
CA LYS A 15 17.25 -39.57 4.63
C LYS A 15 16.24 -40.52 5.28
N SER A 16 16.13 -40.47 6.60
CA SER A 16 15.21 -41.35 7.34
C SER A 16 13.74 -41.08 7.00
N ARG A 17 13.37 -39.80 6.80
CA ARG A 17 12.02 -39.35 6.46
C ARG A 17 11.69 -39.52 4.97
N LYS A 18 12.68 -39.80 4.12
CA LYS A 18 12.52 -40.23 2.72
C LYS A 18 12.20 -41.72 2.60
N SER A 19 12.90 -42.55 3.37
CA SER A 19 12.83 -44.01 3.29
C SER A 19 11.72 -44.61 4.16
N ALA A 20 11.10 -43.82 5.04
CA ALA A 20 10.01 -44.27 5.89
C ALA A 20 8.77 -44.67 5.06
N ALA A 21 8.38 -45.95 5.13
CA ALA A 21 7.23 -46.51 4.43
C ALA A 21 5.90 -45.78 4.70
N ASN A 22 5.78 -45.13 5.86
CA ASN A 22 4.56 -44.46 6.33
C ASN A 22 4.66 -42.92 6.36
N SER A 23 5.77 -42.33 5.92
CA SER A 23 5.98 -40.88 5.96
C SER A 23 6.77 -40.47 4.73
N LYS A 24 6.11 -39.78 3.80
CA LYS A 24 6.79 -39.06 2.72
C LYS A 24 7.22 -37.66 3.14
N GLU A 25 7.11 -37.30 4.42
CA GLU A 25 7.06 -35.93 4.92
C GLU A 25 8.16 -34.99 4.38
N LEU A 26 9.39 -35.47 4.17
CA LEU A 26 10.51 -34.69 3.61
C LEU A 26 11.03 -35.25 2.27
N SER A 27 10.24 -36.07 1.58
CA SER A 27 10.74 -36.88 0.46
C SER A 27 11.15 -36.09 -0.78
N CYS A 28 10.77 -34.81 -0.84
CA CYS A 28 11.10 -33.87 -1.90
C CYS A 28 12.39 -33.08 -1.67
N ILE A 29 12.98 -33.15 -0.48
CA ILE A 29 14.15 -32.34 -0.11
C ILE A 29 15.42 -33.10 -0.49
N ASP A 30 16.31 -32.50 -1.26
CA ASP A 30 17.59 -33.15 -1.60
C ASP A 30 18.51 -33.28 -0.37
N GLU A 31 19.21 -34.40 -0.26
CA GLU A 31 20.21 -34.69 0.78
C GLU A 31 21.49 -33.86 0.62
N THR A 32 21.65 -33.22 -0.54
CA THR A 32 22.71 -32.27 -0.86
C THR A 32 22.54 -30.91 -0.19
N ILE A 33 21.56 -30.74 0.73
CA ILE A 33 21.36 -29.50 1.46
C ILE A 33 22.67 -29.03 2.10
N ASN A 34 23.09 -27.80 1.80
CA ASN A 34 24.32 -27.24 2.36
C ASN A 34 24.12 -26.96 3.86
N THR A 35 24.50 -27.91 4.72
CA THR A 35 24.65 -27.69 6.16
C THR A 35 25.86 -26.81 6.40
N PRO A 36 25.77 -25.72 7.18
CA PRO A 36 26.91 -24.86 7.47
C PRO A 36 28.04 -25.67 8.11
N SER A 37 29.28 -25.41 7.71
CA SER A 37 30.45 -26.00 8.36
C SER A 37 30.72 -25.32 9.71
N GLY A 38 30.91 -26.10 10.77
CA GLY A 38 31.27 -25.64 12.12
C GLY A 38 30.33 -26.11 13.23
N ASN A 39 30.73 -25.94 14.51
CA ASN A 39 29.98 -26.36 15.70
C ASN A 39 28.74 -25.49 16.03
N ASN A 40 28.19 -24.77 15.06
CA ASN A 40 27.02 -23.94 15.28
C ASN A 40 25.75 -24.77 15.10
N LEU A 41 24.87 -24.72 16.10
CA LEU A 41 23.53 -25.28 16.01
C LEU A 41 22.64 -24.31 15.21
N TYR A 42 21.76 -24.82 14.35
CA TYR A 42 20.84 -24.02 13.53
C TYR A 42 19.38 -24.40 13.76
N ASN A 43 18.46 -23.52 13.38
CA ASN A 43 17.05 -23.89 13.19
C ASN A 43 16.80 -24.05 11.69
N TYR A 44 16.10 -25.11 11.32
CA TYR A 44 15.81 -25.50 9.94
C TYR A 44 14.31 -25.53 9.73
N PHE A 45 13.81 -24.80 8.74
CA PHE A 45 12.40 -24.80 8.36
C PHE A 45 12.25 -25.55 7.05
N LEU A 46 11.73 -26.77 7.09
CA LEU A 46 11.73 -27.68 5.94
C LEU A 46 10.30 -27.86 5.39
N PRO A 47 10.05 -27.69 4.08
CA PRO A 47 8.72 -27.85 3.51
C PRO A 47 8.32 -29.32 3.52
N ASN A 48 7.04 -29.60 3.79
CA ASN A 48 6.55 -30.97 3.72
C ASN A 48 6.36 -31.44 2.26
N TYR A 49 6.15 -32.75 2.09
CA TYR A 49 5.89 -33.37 0.79
C TYR A 49 4.78 -32.71 -0.03
N PHE A 50 3.65 -32.39 0.59
CA PHE A 50 2.51 -31.79 -0.10
C PHE A 50 2.84 -30.39 -0.61
N THR A 51 3.62 -29.63 0.16
CA THR A 51 4.14 -28.32 -0.24
C THR A 51 5.00 -28.45 -1.50
N CYS A 52 5.89 -29.43 -1.54
CA CYS A 52 6.71 -29.72 -2.71
C CYS A 52 5.92 -30.27 -3.91
N GLU A 53 4.93 -31.13 -3.68
CA GLU A 53 4.10 -31.71 -4.74
C GLU A 53 3.23 -30.63 -5.40
N LYS A 54 2.61 -29.76 -4.60
CA LYS A 54 1.87 -28.59 -5.07
C LYS A 54 2.77 -27.66 -5.88
N PHE A 55 4.01 -27.47 -5.42
CA PHE A 55 5.01 -26.70 -6.15
C PHE A 55 5.34 -27.30 -7.53
N GLY A 56 5.56 -28.62 -7.59
CA GLY A 56 5.87 -29.34 -8.85
C GLY A 56 4.72 -29.36 -9.86
N LYS A 57 3.45 -29.38 -9.40
CA LYS A 57 2.26 -29.38 -10.27
C LYS A 57 1.97 -28.02 -10.92
N ASN A 58 2.34 -26.91 -10.27
CA ASN A 58 2.05 -25.56 -10.74
C ASN A 58 3.03 -25.01 -11.79
N ARG A 59 4.04 -25.78 -12.21
CA ARG A 59 5.01 -25.39 -13.23
C ARG A 59 5.21 -26.52 -14.25
N THR A 60 5.55 -26.16 -15.49
CA THR A 60 5.94 -27.14 -16.52
C THR A 60 7.18 -27.89 -16.04
N PHE A 61 6.98 -29.11 -15.53
CA PHE A 61 7.97 -29.95 -14.84
C PHE A 61 9.30 -30.11 -15.60
N ASN A 62 9.27 -29.98 -16.93
CA ASN A 62 10.43 -30.12 -17.82
C ASN A 62 11.45 -28.96 -17.75
N LYS A 63 11.06 -27.75 -17.31
CA LYS A 63 12.02 -26.63 -17.15
C LYS A 63 12.79 -26.67 -15.82
N ILE A 64 12.20 -27.29 -14.79
CA ILE A 64 12.79 -27.40 -13.45
C ILE A 64 13.76 -28.58 -13.38
N ARG A 65 13.43 -29.71 -14.02
CA ARG A 65 14.23 -30.95 -13.96
C ARG A 65 15.67 -30.79 -14.48
N ASN A 66 15.88 -29.95 -15.48
CA ASN A 66 17.18 -29.80 -16.13
C ASN A 66 18.15 -28.86 -15.39
N ASN A 67 17.70 -28.17 -14.34
CA ASN A 67 18.55 -27.27 -13.58
C ASN A 67 18.36 -27.41 -12.05
N ILE A 68 18.07 -28.64 -11.61
CA ILE A 68 17.87 -29.03 -10.21
C ILE A 68 19.04 -28.57 -9.34
N ALA A 69 20.30 -28.69 -9.78
CA ALA A 69 21.47 -28.32 -8.96
C ALA A 69 21.62 -26.79 -8.75
N GLU A 70 21.35 -25.97 -9.78
CA GLU A 70 21.48 -24.50 -9.71
C GLU A 70 20.29 -23.87 -8.96
N TYR A 71 19.09 -24.45 -9.12
CA TYR A 71 17.91 -24.10 -8.33
C TYR A 71 18.11 -24.47 -6.85
N TRP A 72 18.53 -25.71 -6.52
CA TRP A 72 18.79 -26.12 -5.13
C TRP A 72 19.94 -25.33 -4.49
N GLY A 73 20.92 -24.83 -5.26
CA GLY A 73 21.93 -23.88 -4.78
C GLY A 73 21.36 -22.55 -4.29
N TYR A 74 20.27 -22.06 -4.91
CA TYR A 74 19.53 -20.89 -4.45
C TYR A 74 18.65 -21.22 -3.23
N PHE A 75 17.93 -22.36 -3.26
CA PHE A 75 17.12 -22.84 -2.13
C PHE A 75 17.96 -23.07 -0.87
N THR A 76 19.12 -23.71 -0.95
CA THR A 76 20.02 -24.01 0.19
C THR A 76 20.60 -22.78 0.90
N ASN A 77 20.54 -21.62 0.27
CA ASN A 77 20.98 -20.34 0.83
C ASN A 77 19.84 -19.52 1.45
N VAL A 78 18.58 -19.78 1.08
CA VAL A 78 17.39 -19.02 1.54
C VAL A 78 16.65 -19.70 2.71
N TRP A 79 16.84 -21.01 2.92
CA TRP A 79 16.34 -21.67 4.13
C TRP A 79 17.05 -21.09 5.37
N LEU A 80 16.29 -20.33 6.15
CA LEU A 80 16.70 -19.54 7.31
C LEU A 80 17.59 -20.34 8.28
N LYS A 81 18.90 -20.35 8.01
CA LYS A 81 19.94 -20.76 8.94
C LYS A 81 20.00 -19.74 10.06
N VAL A 82 19.10 -19.85 11.02
CA VAL A 82 19.12 -18.99 12.21
C VAL A 82 20.02 -19.66 13.25
N PRO A 83 21.12 -19.02 13.66
CA PRO A 83 21.97 -19.57 14.71
C PRO A 83 21.15 -19.84 15.97
N TRP A 84 21.36 -20.99 16.59
CA TRP A 84 20.62 -21.49 17.75
C TRP A 84 20.50 -20.49 18.91
N ARG A 85 21.52 -19.64 19.08
CA ARG A 85 21.53 -18.59 20.11
C ARG A 85 20.38 -17.59 19.98
N TYR A 86 19.76 -17.49 18.80
CA TYR A 86 18.63 -16.59 18.55
C TYR A 86 17.25 -17.23 18.80
N LEU A 87 17.16 -18.53 19.16
CA LEU A 87 15.88 -19.26 19.22
C LEU A 87 15.77 -20.16 20.47
N ARG A 88 15.90 -19.58 21.67
CA ARG A 88 15.23 -20.16 22.86
C ARG A 88 13.74 -19.82 22.74
N THR A 89 12.88 -20.81 22.95
CA THR A 89 11.39 -20.73 22.87
C THR A 89 10.74 -19.65 23.77
N GLY A 90 11.52 -18.87 24.53
CA GLY A 90 11.08 -17.70 25.29
C GLY A 90 11.47 -16.32 24.72
N ASN A 91 12.39 -16.21 23.74
CA ASN A 91 12.93 -14.93 23.25
C ASN A 91 12.92 -14.83 21.69
N LEU A 92 11.78 -15.09 21.08
CA LEU A 92 11.58 -14.97 19.62
C LEU A 92 11.34 -13.52 19.18
N GLN A 93 12.41 -12.73 19.02
CA GLN A 93 12.28 -11.33 18.59
C GLN A 93 13.21 -10.88 17.48
N VAL A 94 14.00 -11.76 16.85
CA VAL A 94 14.92 -11.32 15.80
C VAL A 94 14.67 -12.16 14.54
N PHE A 95 14.10 -11.51 13.53
CA PHE A 95 13.76 -11.98 12.17
C PHE A 95 12.48 -12.78 11.95
N LEU A 96 11.86 -13.37 12.96
CA LEU A 96 10.60 -14.12 12.81
C LEU A 96 9.60 -13.82 13.94
N ARG A 97 8.32 -13.57 13.62
CA ARG A 97 7.24 -13.57 14.63
C ARG A 97 6.61 -14.96 14.71
N LEU A 98 6.48 -15.52 15.91
CA LEU A 98 5.62 -16.67 16.18
C LEU A 98 4.26 -16.20 16.68
N LYS A 99 3.19 -16.66 16.02
CA LYS A 99 1.81 -16.44 16.49
C LYS A 99 1.23 -17.78 16.96
N GLU A 100 0.92 -17.87 18.26
CA GLU A 100 0.13 -18.97 18.81
C GLU A 100 -1.36 -18.63 18.65
N LEU A 101 -2.07 -19.36 17.79
CA LEU A 101 -3.53 -19.25 17.72
C LEU A 101 -4.16 -20.25 18.69
N LYS A 102 -4.62 -19.77 19.85
CA LYS A 102 -5.49 -20.54 20.73
C LYS A 102 -6.90 -20.54 20.15
N ASN A 103 -7.37 -21.68 19.65
CA ASN A 103 -8.77 -21.84 19.28
C ASN A 103 -9.63 -21.87 20.55
N LEU A 104 -10.14 -20.71 20.97
CA LEU A 104 -10.94 -20.54 22.20
C LEU A 104 -12.26 -21.34 22.24
N LYS A 105 -12.60 -22.11 21.20
CA LYS A 105 -13.82 -22.93 21.13
C LYS A 105 -13.60 -24.43 20.97
N SER A 106 -12.35 -24.92 20.94
CA SER A 106 -12.09 -26.37 20.93
C SER A 106 -10.81 -26.67 21.68
N ASN A 107 -10.83 -27.62 22.62
CA ASN A 107 -9.66 -28.23 23.27
C ASN A 107 -8.75 -28.94 22.24
N LYS A 108 -8.17 -28.21 21.29
CA LYS A 108 -7.22 -28.71 20.28
C LYS A 108 -5.93 -27.92 20.37
N SER A 109 -4.83 -28.66 20.27
CA SER A 109 -3.42 -28.25 20.32
C SER A 109 -3.15 -26.88 19.70
N SER A 110 -2.37 -26.05 20.41
CA SER A 110 -1.77 -24.81 19.90
C SER A 110 -1.12 -25.03 18.54
N GLN A 111 -1.48 -24.21 17.54
CA GLN A 111 -0.87 -24.20 16.21
C GLN A 111 0.13 -23.04 16.12
N PHE A 112 1.32 -23.33 15.60
CA PHE A 112 2.41 -22.35 15.45
C PHE A 112 2.54 -21.91 14.00
N TYR A 113 2.71 -20.62 13.79
CA TYR A 113 2.92 -19.99 12.49
C TYR A 113 4.18 -19.14 12.52
N ILE A 114 4.97 -19.20 11.47
CA ILE A 114 6.22 -18.44 11.33
C ILE A 114 6.07 -17.46 10.19
N THR A 115 6.45 -16.21 10.43
CA THR A 115 6.45 -15.14 9.42
C THR A 115 7.72 -14.29 9.53
N SER A 116 8.18 -13.72 8.42
CA SER A 116 9.33 -12.81 8.38
C SER A 116 9.02 -11.52 9.15
N SER A 117 9.94 -11.05 9.99
CA SER A 117 9.75 -9.84 10.82
C SER A 117 9.46 -8.57 10.03
N ASN A 118 9.80 -8.55 8.73
CA ASN A 118 9.71 -7.37 7.88
C ASN A 118 8.61 -7.45 6.80
N TYR A 119 7.79 -8.51 6.77
CA TYR A 119 6.84 -8.72 5.69
C TYR A 119 5.51 -9.37 6.13
N THR A 120 4.44 -8.59 5.97
CA THR A 120 3.02 -8.86 5.67
C THR A 120 2.38 -10.22 5.96
N ASP A 121 1.07 -10.16 6.28
CA ASP A 121 0.14 -11.27 6.59
C ASP A 121 0.03 -12.41 5.55
N ASN A 122 0.84 -12.44 4.49
CA ASN A 122 0.82 -13.46 3.43
C ASN A 122 2.11 -14.31 3.33
N LEU A 123 3.18 -13.95 4.04
CA LEU A 123 4.43 -14.71 4.14
C LEU A 123 4.49 -15.44 5.49
N TRP A 124 3.46 -16.23 5.78
CA TRP A 124 3.46 -17.16 6.88
C TRP A 124 3.43 -18.61 6.39
N ALA A 125 4.13 -19.46 7.12
CA ALA A 125 4.05 -20.91 6.97
C ALA A 125 3.57 -21.50 8.30
N LYS A 126 2.61 -22.42 8.24
CA LYS A 126 2.20 -23.18 9.41
C LYS A 126 3.29 -24.20 9.72
N VAL A 127 3.68 -24.27 10.99
CA VAL A 127 4.55 -25.35 11.46
C VAL A 127 3.69 -26.58 11.69
N VAL A 128 3.85 -27.55 10.81
CA VAL A 128 3.15 -28.84 10.82
C VAL A 128 3.79 -29.78 11.85
N HIS A 129 5.11 -29.78 11.91
CA HIS A 129 5.87 -30.60 12.86
C HIS A 129 6.97 -29.76 13.52
N PRO A 130 6.73 -29.21 14.72
CA PRO A 130 7.74 -28.40 15.41
C PRO A 130 8.74 -29.25 16.19
N ASN A 131 9.92 -28.68 16.46
CA ASN A 131 10.85 -29.12 17.51
C ASN A 131 11.43 -30.53 17.33
N ILE A 132 11.92 -30.87 16.14
CA ILE A 132 12.68 -32.10 15.90
C ILE A 132 14.15 -31.80 16.17
N LEU A 133 14.67 -32.27 17.30
CA LEU A 133 16.05 -32.07 17.71
C LEU A 133 16.99 -32.98 16.90
N THR A 134 18.03 -32.41 16.30
CA THR A 134 19.12 -33.10 15.61
C THR A 134 20.46 -32.79 16.31
N THR A 135 21.53 -33.47 15.92
CA THR A 135 22.88 -33.21 16.47
C THR A 135 23.46 -31.86 16.05
N ASP A 136 22.93 -31.28 14.98
CA ASP A 136 23.38 -30.01 14.37
C ASP A 136 22.31 -28.90 14.40
N GLY A 137 21.16 -29.11 15.05
CA GLY A 137 20.10 -28.10 15.12
C GLY A 137 18.73 -28.56 15.61
N VAL A 138 17.71 -27.75 15.29
CA VAL A 138 16.29 -28.08 15.40
C VAL A 138 15.66 -27.98 14.02
N VAL A 139 14.85 -28.96 13.65
CA VAL A 139 14.02 -28.95 12.46
C VAL A 139 12.56 -28.65 12.82
N HIS A 140 11.94 -27.80 12.02
CA HIS A 140 10.52 -27.52 12.01
C HIS A 140 9.98 -27.76 10.60
N ILE A 141 8.99 -28.63 10.46
CA ILE A 141 8.38 -28.93 9.16
C ILE A 141 7.24 -27.96 8.92
N ILE A 142 7.20 -27.33 7.75
CA ILE A 142 6.26 -26.28 7.38
C ILE A 142 5.41 -26.66 6.16
N ASP A 143 4.27 -26.00 5.97
CA ASP A 143 3.32 -26.28 4.87
C ASP A 143 3.45 -25.35 3.65
N LYS A 144 4.41 -24.42 3.65
CA LYS A 144 4.61 -23.44 2.57
C LYS A 144 6.10 -23.09 2.40
N PHE A 145 6.54 -22.79 1.17
CA PHE A 145 7.85 -22.17 0.92
C PHE A 145 7.87 -20.71 1.39
N PHE A 146 9.04 -20.16 1.76
CA PHE A 146 9.18 -18.81 2.31
C PHE A 146 9.30 -17.69 1.26
N ASP A 147 9.19 -18.01 -0.02
CA ASP A 147 9.80 -17.17 -1.05
C ASP A 147 9.14 -17.26 -2.43
N GLU A 148 8.22 -18.20 -2.69
CA GLU A 148 7.51 -18.23 -3.97
C GLU A 148 6.01 -17.94 -3.83
N PRO A 149 5.55 -16.80 -4.39
CA PRO A 149 4.12 -16.54 -4.45
C PRO A 149 3.44 -17.59 -5.32
N THR A 150 2.31 -18.12 -4.86
CA THR A 150 1.42 -18.94 -5.71
C THR A 150 0.39 -18.08 -6.43
N GLU A 151 0.08 -16.91 -5.87
CA GLU A 151 -0.99 -16.03 -6.33
C GLU A 151 -0.46 -14.89 -7.21
N LYS A 152 -1.33 -14.37 -8.09
CA LYS A 152 -1.07 -13.13 -8.85
C LYS A 152 -1.15 -11.93 -7.90
N SER A 153 -0.46 -10.83 -8.21
CA SER A 153 -0.45 -9.62 -7.37
C SER A 153 -1.85 -9.03 -7.18
N PHE A 154 -2.71 -9.09 -8.19
CA PHE A 154 -4.10 -8.65 -8.05
C PHE A 154 -4.94 -9.57 -7.15
N GLU A 155 -4.76 -10.88 -7.26
CA GLU A 155 -5.45 -11.85 -6.41
C GLU A 155 -5.05 -11.69 -4.94
N ILE A 156 -3.79 -11.36 -4.67
CA ILE A 156 -3.31 -11.03 -3.32
C ILE A 156 -4.14 -9.90 -2.69
N LEU A 157 -4.55 -8.87 -3.44
CA LEU A 157 -5.37 -7.77 -2.91
C LEU A 157 -6.75 -8.23 -2.42
N LYS A 158 -7.29 -9.31 -2.98
CA LYS A 158 -8.59 -9.89 -2.60
C LYS A 158 -8.51 -10.68 -1.30
N TYR A 159 -7.36 -11.28 -1.02
CA TYR A 159 -7.12 -12.06 0.20
C TYR A 159 -6.62 -11.21 1.38
N LEU A 160 -5.94 -10.10 1.10
CA LEU A 160 -5.55 -9.13 2.11
C LEU A 160 -6.80 -8.39 2.60
N HIS A 161 -7.26 -8.74 3.81
CA HIS A 161 -8.45 -8.14 4.43
C HIS A 161 -8.40 -6.60 4.52
N SER A 162 -7.21 -6.02 4.53
CA SER A 162 -7.00 -4.57 4.54
C SER A 162 -7.14 -3.90 3.18
N THR A 163 -7.20 -4.60 2.05
CA THR A 163 -7.18 -3.98 0.69
C THR A 163 -8.35 -4.36 -0.21
N THR A 164 -9.33 -5.09 0.31
CA THR A 164 -10.44 -5.64 -0.49
C THR A 164 -11.29 -4.58 -1.20
N LYS A 165 -11.47 -3.39 -0.61
CA LYS A 165 -12.19 -2.28 -1.25
C LYS A 165 -11.41 -1.78 -2.47
N PHE A 166 -10.10 -1.65 -2.36
CA PHE A 166 -9.25 -1.21 -3.46
C PHE A 166 -9.31 -2.20 -4.62
N ALA A 167 -9.16 -3.49 -4.33
CA ALA A 167 -9.28 -4.57 -5.32
C ALA A 167 -10.59 -4.46 -6.12
N LYS A 168 -11.72 -4.24 -5.42
CA LYS A 168 -13.04 -4.10 -6.03
C LYS A 168 -13.14 -2.88 -6.94
N GLU A 169 -12.57 -1.75 -6.55
CA GLU A 169 -12.63 -0.52 -7.36
C GLU A 169 -11.77 -0.58 -8.62
N ILE A 170 -10.63 -1.28 -8.58
CA ILE A 170 -9.71 -1.30 -9.71
C ILE A 170 -9.99 -2.42 -10.72
N GLU A 171 -10.78 -3.43 -10.36
CA GLU A 171 -11.09 -4.59 -11.23
C GLU A 171 -11.66 -4.17 -12.60
N LYS A 172 -12.36 -3.02 -12.64
CA LYS A 172 -12.92 -2.46 -13.88
C LYS A 172 -11.87 -1.90 -14.86
N PHE A 173 -10.64 -1.62 -14.43
CA PHE A 173 -9.63 -0.99 -15.28
C PHE A 173 -8.85 -1.97 -16.16
N GLY A 174 -8.96 -3.27 -15.92
CA GLY A 174 -8.32 -4.25 -16.77
C GLY A 174 -8.27 -5.65 -16.18
N ASN A 175 -7.87 -6.60 -17.02
CA ASN A 175 -7.61 -7.97 -16.60
C ASN A 175 -6.16 -8.10 -16.12
N PHE A 176 -5.96 -8.04 -14.80
CA PHE A 176 -4.64 -8.15 -14.16
C PHE A 176 -4.09 -9.58 -14.06
N MET A 177 -4.78 -10.57 -14.63
CA MET A 177 -4.34 -11.97 -14.64
C MET A 177 -3.20 -12.22 -15.64
N HIS A 178 -3.07 -11.34 -16.64
CA HIS A 178 -2.03 -11.40 -17.67
C HIS A 178 -1.17 -10.13 -17.63
N GLY A 179 0.12 -10.26 -17.92
CA GLY A 179 1.07 -9.16 -17.83
C GLY A 179 1.65 -8.98 -16.43
N VAL A 180 2.46 -7.93 -16.29
CA VAL A 180 3.20 -7.60 -15.07
C VAL A 180 2.51 -6.43 -14.39
N TRP A 181 2.20 -6.55 -13.10
CA TRP A 181 1.43 -5.54 -12.38
C TRP A 181 1.91 -5.38 -10.94
N SER A 182 2.26 -4.16 -10.58
CA SER A 182 2.43 -3.76 -9.19
C SER A 182 1.32 -2.81 -8.75
N PHE A 183 0.93 -2.93 -7.48
CA PHE A 183 -0.17 -2.16 -6.91
C PHE A 183 0.30 -1.42 -5.67
N ILE A 184 0.02 -0.13 -5.60
CA ILE A 184 0.09 0.64 -4.37
C ILE A 184 -1.33 0.64 -3.79
N ALA A 185 -1.62 -0.21 -2.83
CA ALA A 185 -2.97 -0.45 -2.33
C ALA A 185 -3.25 0.37 -1.06
N PRO A 186 -4.14 1.37 -1.11
CA PRO A 186 -4.66 2.00 0.10
C PRO A 186 -5.40 0.97 0.96
N THR A 187 -5.32 1.14 2.27
CA THR A 187 -6.14 0.35 3.19
C THR A 187 -7.63 0.62 2.99
N ASN A 188 -8.45 -0.33 3.46
CA ASN A 188 -9.90 -0.24 3.49
C ASN A 188 -10.38 0.98 4.28
N ASP A 189 -9.61 1.41 5.29
CA ASP A 189 -9.91 2.58 6.10
C ASP A 189 -9.66 3.87 5.31
N ALA A 190 -8.52 3.94 4.59
CA ALA A 190 -8.21 5.03 3.66
C ALA A 190 -9.30 5.20 2.58
N MET A 191 -9.91 4.11 2.14
CA MET A 191 -10.99 4.11 1.15
C MET A 191 -12.39 4.39 1.73
N THR A 192 -12.51 4.70 3.01
CA THR A 192 -13.79 5.08 3.64
C THR A 192 -13.88 6.50 4.14
N THR A 193 -12.87 7.32 3.85
CA THR A 193 -12.92 8.75 4.14
C THR A 193 -14.17 9.39 3.54
N GLY A 194 -14.72 10.39 4.23
CA GLY A 194 -15.92 11.09 3.78
C GLY A 194 -15.76 11.65 2.37
N TRP A 195 -14.58 12.18 2.08
CA TRP A 195 -14.19 12.66 0.76
C TRP A 195 -14.33 11.58 -0.32
N PHE A 196 -13.75 10.39 -0.12
CA PHE A 196 -13.81 9.31 -1.13
C PHE A 196 -15.26 8.92 -1.46
N ARG A 197 -16.12 8.81 -0.44
CA ARG A 197 -17.54 8.48 -0.64
C ARG A 197 -18.28 9.53 -1.46
N VAL A 198 -18.02 10.81 -1.20
CA VAL A 198 -18.69 11.94 -1.88
C VAL A 198 -18.23 12.04 -3.32
N PHE A 199 -16.92 12.05 -3.55
CA PHE A 199 -16.35 12.17 -4.88
C PHE A 199 -16.68 10.95 -5.73
N LYS A 200 -16.69 9.74 -5.15
CA LYS A 200 -17.13 8.56 -5.88
C LYS A 200 -18.58 8.65 -6.36
N ALA A 201 -19.47 9.23 -5.55
CA ALA A 201 -20.88 9.35 -5.89
C ALA A 201 -21.17 10.44 -6.93
N ARG A 202 -20.34 11.49 -6.97
CA ARG A 202 -20.63 12.72 -7.75
C ARG A 202 -19.66 12.99 -8.89
N LYS A 203 -18.42 12.54 -8.77
CA LYS A 203 -17.30 12.73 -9.71
C LYS A 203 -16.53 11.42 -9.90
N PRO A 204 -17.20 10.33 -10.36
CA PRO A 204 -16.57 9.03 -10.51
C PRO A 204 -15.33 9.07 -11.41
N GLU A 205 -15.31 9.90 -12.45
CA GLU A 205 -14.20 10.11 -13.38
C GLU A 205 -12.92 10.62 -12.69
N ILE A 206 -13.06 11.50 -11.69
CA ILE A 206 -11.93 12.01 -10.89
C ILE A 206 -11.37 10.86 -10.03
N ILE A 207 -12.26 10.10 -9.37
CA ILE A 207 -11.85 8.94 -8.58
C ILE A 207 -11.16 7.88 -9.45
N GLU A 208 -11.62 7.68 -10.68
CA GLU A 208 -10.97 6.76 -11.61
C GLU A 208 -9.54 7.19 -11.93
N SER A 209 -9.30 8.47 -12.17
CA SER A 209 -7.96 9.01 -12.40
C SER A 209 -7.03 8.76 -11.20
N PHE A 210 -7.52 8.95 -9.98
CA PHE A 210 -6.74 8.68 -8.76
C PHE A 210 -6.51 7.19 -8.50
N LEU A 211 -7.49 6.33 -8.77
CA LEU A 211 -7.29 4.89 -8.68
C LEU A 211 -6.23 4.40 -9.67
N LYS A 212 -6.19 4.96 -10.88
CA LYS A 212 -5.21 4.59 -11.93
C LYS A 212 -3.76 4.92 -11.54
N ILE A 213 -3.53 5.96 -10.73
CA ILE A 213 -2.19 6.31 -10.19
C ILE A 213 -1.58 5.13 -9.41
N HIS A 214 -2.42 4.33 -8.76
CA HIS A 214 -2.01 3.24 -7.89
C HIS A 214 -1.76 1.91 -8.63
N ILE A 215 -1.88 1.90 -9.96
CA ILE A 215 -1.75 0.70 -10.81
C ILE A 215 -0.55 0.87 -11.73
N ILE A 216 0.47 0.05 -11.53
CA ILE A 216 1.75 0.16 -12.23
C ILE A 216 1.92 -1.08 -13.14
N PRO A 217 1.98 -0.92 -14.48
CA PRO A 217 2.16 -2.03 -15.44
C PRO A 217 3.59 -2.60 -15.49
N GLU A 218 4.31 -2.59 -14.37
CA GLU A 218 5.71 -3.04 -14.26
C GLU A 218 5.99 -3.65 -12.87
N ARG A 219 7.13 -4.33 -12.70
CA ARG A 219 7.56 -4.84 -11.38
C ARG A 219 8.27 -3.72 -10.63
N VAL A 220 7.63 -3.20 -9.59
CA VAL A 220 8.23 -2.18 -8.70
C VAL A 220 8.49 -2.81 -7.34
N ASN A 221 9.77 -2.98 -7.00
CA ASN A 221 10.23 -3.38 -5.68
C ASN A 221 10.79 -2.15 -4.96
N LEU A 222 10.30 -1.88 -3.76
CA LEU A 222 10.73 -0.75 -2.93
C LEU A 222 11.92 -1.17 -2.07
N SER A 223 13.06 -0.55 -2.32
CA SER A 223 14.23 -0.63 -1.46
C SER A 223 14.02 0.13 -0.15
N LEU A 224 14.85 -0.17 0.87
CA LEU A 224 14.96 0.64 2.09
C LEU A 224 15.89 1.85 1.94
N LYS A 225 16.54 2.01 0.79
CA LYS A 225 17.32 3.22 0.47
C LYS A 225 16.38 4.34 0.04
N VAL A 226 16.69 5.57 0.40
CA VAL A 226 16.06 6.76 -0.21
C VAL A 226 16.25 6.64 -1.72
N GLN A 227 15.16 6.39 -2.42
CA GLN A 227 15.13 6.20 -3.87
C GLN A 227 14.01 7.04 -4.44
N THR A 228 14.36 7.82 -5.45
CA THR A 228 13.42 8.52 -6.32
C THR A 228 13.48 7.83 -7.68
N GLU A 229 12.38 7.21 -8.10
CA GLU A 229 12.28 6.57 -9.40
C GLU A 229 11.12 7.17 -10.20
N ASN A 230 11.33 7.39 -11.49
CA ASN A 230 10.25 7.74 -12.40
C ASN A 230 9.42 6.49 -12.67
N VAL A 231 8.18 6.48 -12.19
CA VAL A 231 7.25 5.37 -12.34
C VAL A 231 6.13 5.78 -13.28
N LYS A 232 5.84 4.93 -14.27
CA LYS A 232 4.66 5.08 -15.13
C LYS A 232 3.53 4.22 -14.57
N SER A 233 2.45 4.86 -14.14
CA SER A 233 1.19 4.19 -13.78
C SER A 233 0.16 4.29 -14.91
N LEU A 234 -1.01 3.68 -14.72
CA LEU A 234 -2.16 3.94 -15.59
C LEU A 234 -2.69 5.38 -15.46
N GLY A 235 -2.36 6.09 -14.37
CA GLY A 235 -2.73 7.49 -14.14
C GLY A 235 -1.74 8.51 -14.69
N GLY A 236 -0.62 8.05 -15.27
CA GLY A 236 0.45 8.91 -15.78
C GLY A 236 1.79 8.64 -15.12
N MET A 237 2.79 9.45 -15.47
CA MET A 237 4.13 9.39 -14.89
C MET A 237 4.23 10.23 -13.62
N TYR A 238 4.96 9.72 -12.63
CA TYR A 238 5.29 10.45 -11.40
C TYR A 238 6.64 10.01 -10.83
N ASN A 239 7.17 10.83 -9.94
CA ASN A 239 8.32 10.47 -9.10
C ASN A 239 7.83 9.71 -7.88
N LEU A 240 8.25 8.46 -7.74
CA LEU A 240 8.03 7.64 -6.56
C LEU A 240 9.21 7.81 -5.62
N GLU A 241 8.97 8.33 -4.42
CA GLU A 241 9.98 8.44 -3.37
C GLU A 241 9.67 7.48 -2.23
N VAL A 242 10.67 6.73 -1.77
CA VAL A 242 10.54 5.85 -0.59
C VAL A 242 11.65 6.18 0.39
N PHE A 243 11.30 6.36 1.66
CA PHE A 243 12.26 6.68 2.72
C PHE A 243 11.78 6.11 4.06
N SER A 244 12.68 6.05 5.04
CA SER A 244 12.36 5.62 6.40
C SER A 244 12.60 6.78 7.36
N THR A 245 11.66 7.01 8.26
CA THR A 245 11.75 8.06 9.28
C THR A 245 12.15 7.45 10.61
N GLN A 246 13.15 8.04 11.27
CA GLN A 246 13.46 7.72 12.66
C GLN A 246 12.73 8.72 13.56
N GLU A 247 11.67 8.28 14.21
CA GLU A 247 11.06 9.05 15.29
C GLU A 247 11.78 8.71 16.59
N HIS A 248 12.36 9.71 17.26
CA HIS A 248 13.00 9.54 18.56
C HIS A 248 12.00 8.84 19.49
N HIS A 249 12.28 7.58 19.88
CA HIS A 249 11.48 6.66 20.71
C HIS A 249 10.46 5.73 20.04
N PHE A 250 10.26 5.75 18.71
CA PHE A 250 9.40 4.80 18.00
C PHE A 250 10.16 3.98 16.96
N GLU A 251 9.60 2.81 16.59
CA GLU A 251 10.13 2.01 15.47
C GLU A 251 10.16 2.85 14.19
N ALA A 252 11.22 2.69 13.39
CA ALA A 252 11.34 3.42 12.13
C ALA A 252 10.14 3.14 11.23
N LYS A 253 9.51 4.20 10.72
CA LYS A 253 8.36 4.09 9.81
C LYS A 253 8.78 4.37 8.39
N ASP A 254 8.51 3.40 7.53
CA ASP A 254 8.68 3.55 6.09
C ASP A 254 7.54 4.39 5.50
N LYS A 255 7.90 5.32 4.63
CA LYS A 255 7.00 6.26 3.98
C LYS A 255 7.21 6.24 2.47
N MET A 256 6.14 6.55 1.75
CA MET A 256 6.12 6.70 0.30
C MET A 256 5.56 8.07 -0.05
N THR A 257 6.20 8.79 -0.98
CA THR A 257 5.66 10.00 -1.59
C THR A 257 5.41 9.77 -3.07
N LEU A 258 4.22 10.14 -3.54
CA LEU A 258 3.88 10.23 -4.96
C LEU A 258 2.93 11.41 -5.17
N TYR A 259 3.09 12.15 -6.28
CA TYR A 259 2.38 13.41 -6.54
C TYR A 259 2.47 14.47 -5.41
N GLY A 260 3.56 14.45 -4.63
CA GLY A 260 3.76 15.40 -3.52
C GLY A 260 2.96 15.06 -2.25
N GLU A 261 2.24 13.94 -2.25
CA GLU A 261 1.52 13.41 -1.10
C GLU A 261 2.28 12.24 -0.49
N THR A 262 2.38 12.21 0.83
CA THR A 262 3.11 11.18 1.58
C THR A 262 2.15 10.28 2.35
N ALA A 263 2.37 8.97 2.28
CA ALA A 263 1.65 7.96 3.05
C ALA A 263 2.62 7.09 3.86
N ASP A 264 2.15 6.56 5.01
CA ASP A 264 2.87 5.51 5.72
C ASP A 264 2.72 4.20 4.93
N ILE A 265 3.84 3.51 4.72
CA ILE A 265 3.85 2.18 4.16
C ILE A 265 3.49 1.20 5.28
N VAL A 266 2.25 0.70 5.27
CA VAL A 266 1.79 -0.36 6.17
C VAL A 266 2.53 -1.67 5.87
N ALA A 267 2.79 -1.91 4.59
CA ALA A 267 3.32 -3.17 4.10
C ALA A 267 3.91 -2.94 2.70
N LYS A 268 5.13 -3.40 2.42
CA LYS A 268 5.71 -3.31 1.06
C LYS A 268 6.19 -4.66 0.57
N ASN A 269 6.58 -4.70 -0.71
CA ASN A 269 7.09 -5.84 -1.48
C ASN A 269 6.37 -7.17 -1.21
N ILE A 270 5.04 -7.14 -1.11
CA ILE A 270 4.25 -8.37 -1.10
C ILE A 270 4.35 -8.96 -2.49
N LEU A 271 5.19 -9.97 -2.62
CA LEU A 271 5.50 -10.57 -3.90
C LEU A 271 4.31 -11.40 -4.40
N GLY A 272 3.90 -11.18 -5.64
CA GLY A 272 2.98 -11.99 -6.43
C GLY A 272 3.69 -12.58 -7.64
N THR A 273 3.10 -13.60 -8.29
CA THR A 273 3.74 -14.28 -9.44
C THR A 273 3.99 -13.36 -10.63
N ASN A 274 3.29 -12.22 -10.71
CA ASN A 274 3.40 -11.24 -11.79
C ASN A 274 3.69 -9.80 -11.34
N GLY A 275 4.05 -9.56 -10.07
CA GLY A 275 4.48 -8.23 -9.60
C GLY A 275 4.30 -8.08 -8.10
N TYR A 276 4.19 -6.85 -7.59
CA TYR A 276 4.20 -6.58 -6.14
C TYR A 276 2.91 -5.89 -5.66
N VAL A 277 2.59 -6.05 -4.38
CA VAL A 277 1.62 -5.22 -3.68
C VAL A 277 2.35 -4.45 -2.57
N HIS A 278 2.07 -3.15 -2.48
CA HIS A 278 2.53 -2.26 -1.42
C HIS A 278 1.30 -1.63 -0.79
N VAL A 279 1.02 -1.90 0.48
CA VAL A 279 -0.12 -1.36 1.22
C VAL A 279 0.28 -0.06 1.90
N ILE A 280 -0.54 0.96 1.74
CA ILE A 280 -0.37 2.30 2.34
C ILE A 280 -1.60 2.68 3.17
N ASP A 281 -1.41 3.50 4.19
CA ASP A 281 -2.46 3.92 5.12
C ASP A 281 -3.34 5.07 4.59
N HIS A 282 -2.95 5.66 3.46
CA HIS A 282 -3.59 6.83 2.86
C HIS A 282 -3.95 6.59 1.40
N PHE A 283 -5.01 7.23 0.91
CA PHE A 283 -5.36 7.18 -0.52
C PHE A 283 -4.75 8.41 -1.20
N ILE A 284 -3.78 8.18 -2.09
CA ILE A 284 -2.99 9.27 -2.66
C ILE A 284 -3.65 9.86 -3.91
N GLY A 285 -3.43 11.15 -4.16
CA GLY A 285 -4.06 11.89 -5.24
C GLY A 285 -5.39 12.45 -4.79
N THR A 286 -5.58 12.67 -3.48
CA THR A 286 -6.80 13.29 -2.97
C THR A 286 -6.50 14.74 -2.61
N PRO A 287 -7.41 15.70 -2.88
CA PRO A 287 -7.25 17.08 -2.42
C PRO A 287 -7.00 17.12 -0.91
N GLN A 288 -5.79 17.53 -0.51
CA GLN A 288 -5.36 17.59 0.89
C GLN A 288 -5.74 18.90 1.60
N THR A 289 -6.20 19.90 0.84
CA THR A 289 -6.50 21.24 1.36
C THR A 289 -7.93 21.64 1.03
N THR A 290 -8.54 22.40 1.93
CA THR A 290 -9.82 23.07 1.67
C THR A 290 -9.60 24.25 0.73
N ILE A 291 -10.67 24.70 0.06
CA ILE A 291 -10.64 25.94 -0.74
C ILE A 291 -10.14 27.10 0.12
N GLU A 292 -10.63 27.23 1.35
CA GLU A 292 -10.17 28.22 2.32
C GLU A 292 -8.66 28.17 2.53
N SER A 293 -8.13 27.00 2.92
CA SER A 293 -6.69 26.84 3.18
C SER A 293 -5.85 27.14 1.94
N ARG A 294 -6.29 26.67 0.77
CA ARG A 294 -5.57 26.84 -0.50
C ARG A 294 -5.57 28.28 -0.97
N VAL A 295 -6.70 28.99 -0.82
CA VAL A 295 -6.85 30.39 -1.23
C VAL A 295 -6.09 31.29 -0.24
N CYS A 296 -6.17 31.00 1.05
CA CYS A 296 -5.52 31.80 2.08
C CYS A 296 -4.00 31.72 2.07
N SER A 297 -3.41 30.63 1.60
CA SER A 297 -1.96 30.51 1.44
C SER A 297 -1.39 31.40 0.33
N GLU A 298 -2.24 31.94 -0.56
CA GLU A 298 -1.81 32.79 -1.70
C GLU A 298 -1.80 34.29 -1.37
N TYR A 299 -2.25 34.70 -0.18
CA TYR A 299 -2.27 36.11 0.24
C TYR A 299 -1.18 36.41 1.27
N SER A 300 -0.49 37.54 1.13
CA SER A 300 0.42 38.06 2.16
C SER A 300 -0.32 38.46 3.44
N ASN A 301 0.41 38.49 4.56
CA ASN A 301 -0.10 38.82 5.90
C ASN A 301 -0.96 40.12 5.95
N SER A 302 -0.69 41.09 5.07
CA SER A 302 -1.42 42.37 5.03
C SER A 302 -2.86 42.26 4.54
N SER A 303 -3.17 41.27 3.70
CA SER A 303 -4.51 41.03 3.11
C SER A 303 -5.19 39.80 3.67
N GLN A 304 -4.40 38.86 4.20
CA GLN A 304 -4.84 37.56 4.67
C GLN A 304 -5.89 37.67 5.78
N GLY A 305 -5.69 38.53 6.78
CA GLY A 305 -6.55 38.57 7.97
C GLY A 305 -8.04 38.85 7.69
N ILE A 306 -8.34 39.88 6.90
CA ILE A 306 -9.74 40.27 6.64
C ILE A 306 -10.37 39.36 5.58
N ILE A 307 -9.64 39.07 4.50
CA ILE A 307 -10.19 38.35 3.35
C ILE A 307 -10.35 36.87 3.64
N CYS A 308 -9.37 36.24 4.32
CA CYS A 308 -9.51 34.85 4.75
C CYS A 308 -10.65 34.67 5.73
N LYS A 309 -10.80 35.58 6.70
CA LYS A 309 -11.90 35.50 7.67
C LYS A 309 -13.27 35.57 6.99
N VAL A 310 -13.42 36.43 5.98
CA VAL A 310 -14.67 36.53 5.19
C VAL A 310 -14.90 35.26 4.37
N ILE A 311 -13.87 34.75 3.69
CA ILE A 311 -13.95 33.51 2.89
C ILE A 311 -14.27 32.31 3.79
N GLU A 312 -13.60 32.17 4.93
CA GLU A 312 -13.82 31.14 5.94
C GLU A 312 -15.24 31.16 6.47
N ASN A 313 -15.71 32.32 6.96
CA ASN A 313 -17.07 32.48 7.48
C ASN A 313 -18.13 32.18 6.41
N PHE A 314 -17.87 32.61 5.17
CA PHE A 314 -18.80 32.41 4.08
C PHE A 314 -18.87 30.94 3.63
N ILE A 315 -17.73 30.29 3.41
CA ILE A 315 -17.68 28.86 3.09
C ILE A 315 -18.30 28.04 4.22
N LYS A 316 -18.04 28.35 5.50
CA LYS A 316 -18.64 27.64 6.63
C LYS A 316 -20.15 27.83 6.73
N ARG A 317 -20.68 29.02 6.44
CA ARG A 317 -22.11 29.34 6.54
C ARG A 317 -22.92 28.81 5.35
N ASP A 318 -22.31 28.80 4.16
CA ASP A 318 -23.01 28.53 2.90
C ASP A 318 -22.73 27.13 2.33
N SER A 319 -21.60 26.51 2.67
CA SER A 319 -21.25 25.17 2.21
C SER A 319 -21.73 24.13 3.20
N SER A 320 -22.61 23.24 2.72
CA SER A 320 -22.64 21.89 3.29
C SER A 320 -21.23 21.29 3.18
N PRO A 321 -20.72 20.51 4.15
CA PRO A 321 -19.44 19.82 4.03
C PRO A 321 -19.36 18.86 2.83
N LEU A 322 -20.47 18.66 2.12
CA LEU A 322 -20.59 17.87 0.90
C LEU A 322 -20.95 18.73 -0.34
N ALA A 323 -20.96 20.07 -0.22
CA ALA A 323 -21.22 20.97 -1.33
C ALA A 323 -19.97 21.13 -2.18
N PHE A 324 -20.15 20.89 -3.47
CA PHE A 324 -19.17 21.14 -4.51
C PHE A 324 -19.31 22.61 -4.91
N VAL A 325 -18.23 23.36 -4.77
CA VAL A 325 -18.23 24.80 -4.99
C VAL A 325 -17.03 25.24 -5.81
N THR A 326 -17.25 26.17 -6.73
CA THR A 326 -16.19 26.88 -7.45
C THR A 326 -16.03 28.26 -6.83
N PHE A 327 -14.81 28.59 -6.43
CA PHE A 327 -14.48 29.90 -5.89
C PHE A 327 -13.51 30.63 -6.81
N PHE A 328 -13.96 31.70 -7.45
CA PHE A 328 -13.11 32.57 -8.25
C PHE A 328 -12.35 33.51 -7.32
N ALA A 329 -11.20 33.03 -6.84
CA ALA A 329 -10.38 33.80 -5.91
C ALA A 329 -9.82 35.05 -6.60
N PRO A 330 -10.03 36.26 -6.03
CA PRO A 330 -9.40 37.47 -6.55
C PRO A 330 -7.88 37.41 -6.39
N THR A 331 -7.16 38.16 -7.24
CA THR A 331 -5.71 38.32 -7.06
C THR A 331 -5.41 39.10 -5.79
N GLU A 332 -4.23 38.88 -5.19
CA GLU A 332 -3.80 39.65 -4.03
C GLU A 332 -3.82 41.16 -4.28
N LYS A 333 -3.36 41.62 -5.44
CA LYS A 333 -3.39 43.04 -5.79
C LYS A 333 -4.80 43.62 -5.79
N PHE A 334 -5.79 42.86 -6.25
CA PHE A 334 -7.19 43.29 -6.23
C PHE A 334 -7.73 43.30 -4.79
N SER A 335 -7.43 42.26 -4.04
CA SER A 335 -7.75 42.10 -2.62
C SER A 335 -7.23 43.25 -1.76
N GLN A 336 -5.98 43.69 -1.95
CA GLN A 336 -5.40 44.86 -1.27
C GLN A 336 -6.16 46.16 -1.57
N LYS A 337 -6.55 46.36 -2.83
CA LYS A 337 -7.33 47.54 -3.24
C LYS A 337 -8.71 47.56 -2.59
N ILE A 338 -9.38 46.41 -2.53
CA ILE A 338 -10.66 46.25 -1.84
C ILE A 338 -10.51 46.54 -0.35
N ALA A 339 -9.52 45.94 0.31
CA ALA A 339 -9.26 46.18 1.74
C ALA A 339 -8.98 47.67 2.03
N THR A 340 -8.21 48.35 1.17
CA THR A 340 -7.93 49.79 1.30
C THR A 340 -9.18 50.63 1.10
N ARG A 341 -10.04 50.26 0.14
CA ARG A 341 -11.23 51.03 -0.21
C ARG A 341 -12.36 50.89 0.81
N PHE A 342 -12.58 49.69 1.32
CA PHE A 342 -13.71 49.38 2.20
C PHE A 342 -13.32 49.22 3.67
N GLY A 343 -12.02 49.17 4.01
CA GLY A 343 -11.55 48.97 5.38
C GLY A 343 -12.04 47.63 5.95
N SER A 344 -12.39 47.63 7.25
CA SER A 344 -12.92 46.47 7.97
C SER A 344 -14.45 46.32 7.89
N HIS A 345 -15.11 46.91 6.89
CA HIS A 345 -16.57 46.77 6.73
C HIS A 345 -16.93 45.36 6.23
N GLU A 346 -17.04 44.41 7.16
CA GLU A 346 -17.24 42.98 6.90
C GLU A 346 -18.48 42.68 6.01
N ILE A 347 -19.57 43.45 6.15
CA ILE A 347 -20.82 43.24 5.39
C ILE A 347 -20.61 43.43 3.87
N TRP A 348 -19.91 44.49 3.47
CA TRP A 348 -19.66 44.77 2.05
C TRP A 348 -18.72 43.75 1.42
N LEU A 349 -17.73 43.30 2.20
CA LEU A 349 -16.82 42.26 1.77
C LEU A 349 -17.55 40.93 1.59
N GLU A 350 -18.41 40.53 2.53
CA GLU A 350 -19.26 39.34 2.38
C GLU A 350 -20.09 39.39 1.09
N ASP A 351 -20.74 40.51 0.78
CA ASP A 351 -21.58 40.63 -0.42
C ASP A 351 -20.78 40.61 -1.72
N ILE A 352 -19.55 41.12 -1.72
CA ILE A 352 -18.63 40.99 -2.87
C ILE A 352 -18.17 39.53 -3.03
N PHE A 353 -17.72 38.88 -1.96
CA PHE A 353 -17.22 37.51 -2.02
C PHE A 353 -18.31 36.48 -2.32
N LYS A 354 -19.56 36.75 -1.92
CA LYS A 354 -20.74 35.96 -2.34
C LYS A 354 -20.86 35.84 -3.85
N LYS A 355 -20.44 36.85 -4.62
CA LYS A 355 -20.48 36.82 -6.08
C LYS A 355 -19.38 35.98 -6.73
N HIS A 356 -18.40 35.55 -5.94
CA HIS A 356 -17.26 34.76 -6.42
C HIS A 356 -17.39 33.27 -6.09
N LEU A 357 -18.41 32.87 -5.32
CA LEU A 357 -18.69 31.47 -4.99
C LEU A 357 -19.89 30.95 -5.77
N PHE A 358 -19.69 29.82 -6.41
CA PHE A 358 -20.67 29.13 -7.22
C PHE A 358 -20.91 27.76 -6.64
N ARG A 359 -22.18 27.37 -6.46
CA ARG A 359 -22.56 26.03 -5.98
C ARG A 359 -22.57 24.99 -7.10
N TYR A 360 -21.61 25.10 -8.00
CA TYR A 360 -21.35 24.22 -9.12
C TYR A 360 -19.85 23.94 -9.18
N ASP A 361 -19.48 22.75 -9.60
CA ASP A 361 -18.11 22.45 -10.01
C ASP A 361 -17.92 22.90 -11.44
N ILE A 362 -17.06 23.89 -11.64
CA ILE A 362 -16.70 24.42 -12.93
C ILE A 362 -15.19 24.22 -13.04
N LEU A 363 -14.78 23.26 -13.87
CA LEU A 363 -13.38 23.03 -14.15
C LEU A 363 -12.88 24.03 -15.19
N ALA A 364 -11.56 24.21 -15.27
CA ALA A 364 -10.96 25.11 -16.27
C ALA A 364 -11.34 24.73 -17.70
N GLU A 365 -11.54 23.44 -17.98
CA GLU A 365 -11.99 22.93 -19.28
C GLU A 365 -13.48 23.20 -19.57
N ASP A 366 -14.29 23.46 -18.54
CA ASP A 366 -15.70 23.83 -18.67
C ASP A 366 -15.87 25.34 -18.96
N LEU A 367 -14.80 26.13 -18.80
CA LEU A 367 -14.78 27.57 -19.04
C LEU A 367 -14.73 27.85 -20.55
N ILE A 368 -15.91 27.87 -21.18
CA ILE A 368 -16.08 28.17 -22.61
C ILE A 368 -16.56 29.61 -22.83
N GLU A 369 -16.26 30.15 -24.02
CA GLU A 369 -16.77 31.47 -24.41
C GLU A 369 -18.31 31.51 -24.34
N ASN A 370 -18.84 32.57 -23.76
CA ASN A 370 -20.26 32.80 -23.50
C ASN A 370 -20.90 31.85 -22.48
N LEU A 371 -20.11 31.19 -21.62
CA LEU A 371 -20.65 30.46 -20.48
C LEU A 371 -21.44 31.42 -19.57
N MET A 372 -22.76 31.17 -19.44
CA MET A 372 -23.63 31.90 -18.54
C MET A 372 -23.64 31.24 -17.17
N LEU A 373 -23.22 31.98 -16.14
CA LEU A 373 -23.29 31.51 -14.77
C LEU A 373 -24.24 32.42 -13.95
N PRO A 374 -25.25 31.85 -13.28
CA PRO A 374 -26.12 32.62 -12.40
C PRO A 374 -25.37 32.97 -11.11
N ILE A 375 -24.95 34.23 -10.98
CA ILE A 375 -24.35 34.79 -9.76
C ILE A 375 -25.43 35.44 -8.92
N ASN A 376 -25.94 34.76 -7.89
CA ASN A 376 -26.90 35.32 -6.93
C ASN A 376 -28.04 36.15 -7.56
N GLY A 377 -28.64 35.65 -8.66
CA GLY A 377 -29.73 36.31 -9.37
C GLY A 377 -29.32 37.28 -10.49
N THR A 378 -28.02 37.39 -10.79
CA THR A 378 -27.48 38.08 -11.98
C THR A 378 -26.77 37.11 -12.88
N ASP A 379 -27.10 37.09 -14.17
CA ASP A 379 -26.39 36.27 -15.15
C ASP A 379 -25.06 36.94 -15.49
N CYS A 380 -23.96 36.21 -15.31
CA CYS A 380 -22.64 36.65 -15.76
C CYS A 380 -22.18 35.79 -16.92
N VAL A 381 -21.64 36.44 -17.94
CA VAL A 381 -21.14 35.82 -19.16
C VAL A 381 -19.63 35.79 -19.11
N LEU A 382 -19.05 34.59 -19.23
CA LEU A 382 -17.62 34.46 -19.45
C LEU A 382 -17.29 34.90 -20.88
N LYS A 383 -16.43 35.91 -21.02
CA LYS A 383 -15.85 36.30 -22.31
C LYS A 383 -14.37 35.96 -22.31
N THR A 384 -13.87 35.42 -23.43
CA THR A 384 -12.46 35.07 -23.59
C THR A 384 -11.88 35.89 -24.74
N ASP A 385 -10.80 36.65 -24.53
CA ASP A 385 -10.15 37.45 -25.59
C ASP A 385 -8.97 36.73 -26.26
N GLY A 386 -8.83 35.42 -26.03
CA GLY A 386 -7.74 34.59 -26.51
C GLY A 386 -6.51 34.56 -25.59
N ASN A 387 -6.36 35.52 -24.66
CA ASN A 387 -5.29 35.56 -23.65
C ASN A 387 -5.79 35.65 -22.20
N GLN A 388 -7.00 36.16 -22.00
CA GLN A 388 -7.65 36.36 -20.70
C GLN A 388 -9.12 35.98 -20.76
N SER A 389 -9.69 35.60 -19.62
CA SER A 389 -11.11 35.31 -19.46
C SER A 389 -11.70 36.23 -18.40
N GLU A 390 -12.77 36.94 -18.74
CA GLU A 390 -13.44 37.88 -17.84
C GLU A 390 -14.93 37.54 -17.71
N PHE A 391 -15.45 37.58 -16.48
CA PHE A 391 -16.89 37.52 -16.24
C PHE A 391 -17.48 38.92 -16.35
N MET A 392 -18.32 39.13 -17.37
CA MET A 392 -19.07 40.36 -17.56
C MET A 392 -20.49 40.19 -17.03
N GLN A 393 -21.00 41.20 -16.32
CA GLN A 393 -22.40 41.23 -15.92
C GLN A 393 -23.26 41.37 -17.20
N GLY A 394 -24.25 40.47 -17.36
CA GLY A 394 -25.18 40.45 -18.48
C GLY A 394 -26.17 41.61 -18.46
#